data_AF-A0A3L6PIK4-F1
#
_entry.id   AF-A0A3L6PIK4-F1
#
_cell.length_a   1.000
_cell.length_b   1.000
_cell.length_c   1.000
_cell.angle_alpha   90.00
_cell.angle_beta   90.00
_cell.angle_gamma   90.00
#
_symmetry.space_group_name_H-M   'P 1'
#
loop_
_entity.id
_entity.type
_entity.pdbx_description
1 polymer ?
#
loop_
_entity_poly.entity_id
_entity_poly.type
_entity_poly.pdbx_seq_one_letter_code
_entity_poly.pdbx_strand_id
1 'polypeptide(L)'
;MDLDKVARPNVDFLRQCGQDISEIAGTNLYISRIFTMKPEVLKETVQRAEELGVERGARMFRRALAVVAFTDNEVVARRIRLLHNAGFSKDDVLAIARKQPLVLGLSEQKVQGNVDFLMKDVGLEVSYIVRRPVLLMYSVERRLLPRHCLLKVLREKGLLKGEPDYYGTASMGEKIFVEKYAHPFKNHVPGLTDDYASKCWGKAMDGIRSQKTD
;
A
#
# COMPACT_ATOMS: atom_id res chain seq x y z
N MET A 1 -3.83 21.88 -27.23
CA MET A 1 -4.85 21.55 -26.22
C MET A 1 -5.58 22.85 -25.89
N ASP A 2 -6.90 22.88 -26.04
CA ASP A 2 -7.71 24.06 -25.72
C ASP A 2 -7.99 24.06 -24.20
N LEU A 3 -7.30 24.93 -23.47
CA LEU A 3 -7.39 24.99 -22.00
C LEU A 3 -8.79 25.37 -21.53
N ASP A 4 -9.50 26.23 -22.26
CA ASP A 4 -10.84 26.68 -21.88
C ASP A 4 -11.91 25.65 -22.21
N LYS A 5 -11.72 24.81 -23.24
CA LYS A 5 -12.67 23.74 -23.57
C LYS A 5 -12.42 22.42 -22.85
N VAL A 6 -11.24 22.22 -22.26
CA VAL A 6 -10.88 20.93 -21.63
C VAL A 6 -10.54 21.10 -20.16
N ALA A 7 -9.53 21.91 -19.82
CA ALA A 7 -9.02 21.98 -18.46
C ALA A 7 -10.00 22.64 -17.49
N ARG A 8 -10.61 23.76 -17.89
CA ARG A 8 -11.58 24.48 -17.06
C ARG A 8 -12.83 23.62 -16.76
N PRO A 9 -13.53 23.01 -17.75
CA PRO A 9 -14.66 22.13 -17.47
C PRO A 9 -14.32 20.94 -16.59
N ASN A 10 -13.14 20.33 -16.77
CA ASN A 10 -12.69 19.21 -15.96
C ASN A 10 -12.45 19.62 -14.49
N VAL A 11 -11.81 20.77 -14.27
CA VAL A 11 -11.60 21.33 -12.94
C VAL A 11 -12.94 21.63 -12.26
N ASP A 12 -13.88 22.25 -12.97
CA ASP A 12 -15.19 22.58 -12.42
C ASP A 12 -15.99 21.31 -12.10
N PHE A 13 -15.94 20.29 -12.95
CA PHE A 13 -16.58 19.00 -12.69
C PHE A 13 -15.98 18.27 -11.48
N LEU A 14 -14.65 18.27 -11.33
CA LEU A 14 -13.99 17.68 -10.16
C LEU A 14 -14.36 18.41 -8.86
N ARG A 15 -14.50 19.74 -8.90
CA ARG A 15 -15.01 20.53 -7.76
C ARG A 15 -16.47 20.18 -7.44
N GLN A 16 -17.32 19.98 -8.44
CA GLN A 16 -18.69 19.49 -8.24
C GLN A 16 -18.73 18.09 -7.61
N CYS A 17 -17.71 17.27 -7.87
CA CYS A 17 -17.51 16.00 -7.18
C CYS A 17 -16.95 16.16 -5.75
N GLY A 18 -16.83 17.38 -5.23
CA GLY A 18 -16.31 17.66 -3.89
C GLY A 18 -14.80 17.50 -3.76
N GLN A 19 -14.05 17.51 -4.86
CA GLN A 19 -12.61 17.38 -4.85
C GLN A 19 -11.88 18.72 -4.76
N ASP A 20 -10.85 18.78 -3.94
CA ASP A 20 -9.88 19.86 -3.95
C ASP A 20 -8.82 19.61 -5.03
N ILE A 21 -8.67 20.58 -5.94
CA ILE A 21 -7.78 20.48 -7.10
C ILE A 21 -6.31 20.48 -6.69
N SER A 22 -5.96 21.22 -5.63
CA SER A 22 -4.59 21.26 -5.11
C SER A 22 -4.23 19.93 -4.44
N GLU A 23 -5.17 19.30 -3.72
CA GLU A 23 -4.97 17.97 -3.15
C GLU A 23 -4.87 16.87 -4.21
N ILE A 24 -5.65 16.97 -5.29
CA ILE A 24 -5.50 16.09 -6.45
C ILE A 24 -4.09 16.23 -7.02
N ALA A 25 -3.66 17.45 -7.37
CA ALA A 25 -2.35 17.71 -7.94
C ALA A 25 -1.21 17.26 -7.01
N GLY A 26 -1.39 17.39 -5.69
CA GLY A 26 -0.45 16.94 -4.67
C GLY A 26 -0.43 15.42 -4.42
N THR A 27 -1.29 14.63 -5.06
CA THR A 27 -1.31 13.16 -4.88
C THR A 27 -0.09 12.51 -5.53
N ASN A 28 0.13 12.81 -6.81
CA ASN A 28 1.34 12.51 -7.57
C ASN A 28 1.30 13.31 -8.90
N LEU A 29 2.44 13.46 -9.56
CA LEU A 29 2.52 14.23 -10.81
C LEU A 29 1.66 13.63 -11.94
N TYR A 30 1.44 12.32 -11.92
CA TYR A 30 0.77 11.61 -13.00
C TYR A 30 -0.76 11.83 -12.99
N ILE A 31 -1.38 11.97 -11.81
CA ILE A 31 -2.81 12.25 -11.70
C ILE A 31 -3.18 13.63 -12.25
N SER A 32 -2.25 14.58 -12.33
CA SER A 32 -2.51 15.89 -12.94
C SER A 32 -3.02 15.79 -14.39
N ARG A 33 -2.74 14.68 -15.08
CA ARG A 33 -3.23 14.42 -16.44
C ARG A 33 -4.75 14.28 -16.51
N ILE A 34 -5.45 14.03 -15.40
CA ILE A 34 -6.92 14.00 -15.40
C ILE A 34 -7.53 15.37 -15.72
N PHE A 35 -6.82 16.47 -15.41
CA PHE A 35 -7.30 17.81 -15.75
C PHE A 35 -7.36 18.03 -17.26
N THR A 36 -6.60 17.27 -18.04
CA THR A 36 -6.48 17.45 -19.49
C THR A 36 -7.09 16.31 -20.31
N MET A 37 -7.76 15.36 -19.65
CA MET A 37 -8.55 14.31 -20.30
C MET A 37 -9.73 14.87 -21.09
N LYS A 38 -10.22 14.13 -22.08
CA LYS A 38 -11.52 14.44 -22.68
C LYS A 38 -12.59 14.44 -21.57
N PRO A 39 -13.50 15.43 -21.50
CA PRO A 39 -14.50 15.51 -20.43
C PRO A 39 -15.34 14.25 -20.24
N GLU A 40 -15.64 13.55 -21.33
CA GLU A 40 -16.39 12.28 -21.34
C GLU A 40 -15.60 11.18 -20.61
N VAL A 41 -14.30 11.06 -20.92
CA VAL A 41 -13.39 10.10 -20.28
C VAL A 41 -13.22 10.41 -18.79
N LEU A 42 -13.18 11.69 -18.40
CA LEU A 42 -13.12 12.08 -17.00
C LEU A 42 -14.41 11.67 -16.25
N LYS A 43 -15.59 11.86 -16.85
CA LYS A 43 -16.87 11.43 -16.28
C LYS A 43 -16.91 9.91 -16.10
N GLU A 44 -16.48 9.14 -17.09
CA GLU A 44 -16.34 7.68 -16.98
C GLU A 44 -15.36 7.29 -15.87
N THR A 45 -14.24 8.01 -15.74
CA THR A 45 -13.24 7.78 -14.68
C THR A 45 -13.84 8.01 -13.29
N VAL A 46 -14.64 9.07 -13.12
CA VAL A 46 -15.38 9.34 -11.86
C VAL A 46 -16.38 8.22 -11.58
N GLN A 47 -17.17 7.80 -12.57
CA GLN A 47 -18.14 6.71 -12.41
C GLN A 47 -17.46 5.40 -11.98
N ARG A 48 -16.34 5.05 -12.61
CA ARG A 48 -15.56 3.84 -12.25
C ARG A 48 -15.05 3.88 -10.82
N ALA A 49 -14.66 5.06 -10.32
CA ALA A 49 -14.26 5.20 -8.92
C ALA A 49 -15.44 4.99 -7.94
N GLU A 50 -16.66 5.40 -8.33
CA GLU A 50 -17.89 5.16 -7.57
C GLU A 50 -18.31 3.68 -7.59
N GLU A 51 -18.12 2.99 -8.72
CA GLU A 51 -18.38 1.55 -8.85
C GLU A 51 -17.47 0.70 -7.94
N LEU A 52 -16.30 1.22 -7.58
CA LEU A 52 -15.43 0.65 -6.53
C LEU A 52 -15.92 0.95 -5.10
N GLY A 53 -17.07 1.61 -4.97
CA GLY A 53 -17.73 1.94 -3.71
C GLY A 53 -17.13 3.16 -3.00
N VAL A 54 -16.29 3.96 -3.65
CA VAL A 54 -15.65 5.15 -3.06
C VAL A 54 -16.51 6.38 -3.33
N GLU A 55 -16.96 7.04 -2.27
CA GLU A 55 -17.80 8.24 -2.38
C GLU A 55 -17.02 9.45 -2.92
N ARG A 56 -17.65 10.24 -3.79
CA ARG A 56 -17.02 11.41 -4.42
C ARG A 56 -16.39 12.39 -3.43
N GLY A 57 -17.05 12.67 -2.31
CA GLY A 57 -16.53 13.59 -1.28
C GLY A 57 -15.46 12.99 -0.36
N ALA A 58 -15.17 11.69 -0.47
CA ALA A 58 -14.22 11.05 0.44
C ALA A 58 -12.77 11.44 0.10
N ARG A 59 -11.93 11.59 1.13
CA ARG A 59 -10.48 11.83 0.96
C ARG A 59 -9.78 10.75 0.12
N MET A 60 -10.32 9.53 0.07
CA MET A 60 -9.77 8.44 -0.74
C MET A 60 -10.17 8.52 -2.21
N PHE A 61 -11.14 9.36 -2.58
CA PHE A 61 -11.65 9.46 -3.95
C PHE A 61 -10.55 9.85 -4.94
N ARG A 62 -9.72 10.86 -4.63
CA ARG A 62 -8.55 11.21 -5.45
C ARG A 62 -7.59 10.04 -5.70
N ARG A 63 -7.44 9.12 -4.73
CA ARG A 63 -6.61 7.92 -4.91
C ARG A 63 -7.30 6.88 -5.77
N ALA A 64 -8.62 6.75 -5.67
CA ALA A 64 -9.41 5.89 -6.55
C ALA A 64 -9.34 6.40 -8.00
N LEU A 65 -9.52 7.70 -8.21
CA LEU A 65 -9.31 8.37 -9.50
C LEU A 65 -7.92 8.06 -10.06
N ALA A 66 -6.86 8.18 -9.25
CA ALA A 66 -5.50 7.85 -9.68
C ALA A 66 -5.36 6.41 -10.21
N VAL A 67 -6.07 5.46 -9.62
CA VAL A 67 -6.03 4.06 -10.04
C VAL A 67 -6.78 3.89 -11.34
N VAL A 68 -8.05 4.29 -11.39
CA VAL A 68 -8.92 3.97 -12.54
C VAL A 68 -8.60 4.84 -13.76
N ALA A 69 -8.11 6.07 -13.58
CA ALA A 69 -7.73 6.96 -14.68
C ALA A 69 -6.63 6.37 -15.59
N PHE A 70 -5.77 5.51 -15.04
CA PHE A 70 -4.58 5.04 -15.74
C PHE A 70 -4.32 3.54 -15.63
N THR A 71 -5.32 2.81 -15.15
CA THR A 71 -5.31 1.35 -15.15
C THR A 71 -6.48 0.89 -16.00
N ASP A 72 -6.20 -0.02 -16.94
CA ASP A 72 -7.23 -0.66 -17.76
C ASP A 72 -8.25 -1.39 -16.89
N ASN A 73 -9.51 -1.34 -17.31
CA ASN A 73 -10.62 -2.02 -16.61
C ASN A 73 -10.36 -3.51 -16.42
N GLU A 74 -9.87 -4.19 -17.45
CA GLU A 74 -9.56 -5.61 -17.37
C GLU A 74 -8.45 -5.91 -16.37
N VAL A 75 -7.49 -5.01 -16.22
CA VAL A 75 -6.42 -5.15 -15.23
C VAL A 75 -6.98 -4.99 -13.81
N VAL A 76 -7.84 -3.99 -13.57
CA VAL A 76 -8.52 -3.83 -12.28
C VAL A 76 -9.40 -5.05 -11.97
N ALA A 77 -10.16 -5.52 -12.95
CA ALA A 77 -11.03 -6.68 -12.80
C ALA A 77 -10.25 -7.97 -12.50
N ARG A 78 -9.09 -8.19 -13.12
CA ARG A 78 -8.20 -9.32 -12.78
C ARG A 78 -7.70 -9.25 -11.35
N ARG A 79 -7.35 -8.07 -10.84
CA ARG A 79 -6.92 -7.88 -9.44
C ARG A 79 -8.05 -8.14 -8.45
N ILE A 80 -9.28 -7.73 -8.79
CA ILE A 80 -10.47 -8.06 -8.01
C ILE A 80 -10.70 -9.58 -7.99
N ARG A 81 -10.61 -10.25 -9.14
CA ARG A 81 -10.72 -11.72 -9.23
C ARG A 81 -9.62 -12.43 -8.43
N LEU A 82 -8.39 -11.90 -8.43
CA LEU A 82 -7.29 -12.42 -7.63
C LEU A 82 -7.61 -12.37 -6.13
N LEU A 83 -8.14 -11.25 -5.63
CA LEU A 83 -8.60 -11.14 -4.24
C LEU A 83 -9.74 -12.13 -3.95
N HIS A 84 -10.70 -12.29 -4.86
CA HIS A 84 -11.76 -13.31 -4.72
C HIS A 84 -11.21 -14.72 -4.61
N ASN A 85 -10.27 -15.08 -5.49
CA ASN A 85 -9.64 -16.40 -5.48
C ASN A 85 -8.82 -16.64 -4.20
N ALA A 86 -8.34 -15.58 -3.55
CA ALA A 86 -7.69 -15.63 -2.25
C ALA A 86 -8.66 -15.67 -1.05
N GLY A 87 -9.97 -15.67 -1.28
CA GLY A 87 -10.99 -15.82 -0.24
C GLY A 87 -11.63 -14.52 0.23
N PHE A 88 -11.38 -13.39 -0.42
CA PHE A 88 -12.05 -12.12 -0.09
C PHE A 88 -13.44 -12.08 -0.75
N SER A 89 -14.48 -11.71 -0.01
CA SER A 89 -15.83 -11.52 -0.58
C SER A 89 -15.93 -10.24 -1.42
N LYS A 90 -17.05 -10.05 -2.13
CA LYS A 90 -17.35 -8.79 -2.84
C LYS A 90 -17.31 -7.58 -1.91
N ASP A 91 -17.90 -7.71 -0.72
CA ASP A 91 -17.96 -6.64 0.26
C ASP A 91 -16.59 -6.35 0.87
N ASP A 92 -15.75 -7.38 1.04
CA ASP A 92 -14.35 -7.22 1.48
C ASP A 92 -13.55 -6.41 0.47
N VAL A 93 -13.66 -6.72 -0.83
CA VAL A 93 -12.97 -5.98 -1.89
C VAL A 93 -13.44 -4.52 -1.95
N LEU A 94 -14.74 -4.27 -1.83
CA LEU A 94 -15.27 -2.91 -1.75
C LEU A 94 -14.78 -2.17 -0.50
N ALA A 95 -14.71 -2.85 0.64
CA ALA A 95 -14.16 -2.27 1.87
C ALA A 95 -12.66 -1.95 1.75
N ILE A 96 -11.89 -2.80 1.06
CA ILE A 96 -10.48 -2.53 0.71
C ILE A 96 -10.40 -1.30 -0.20
N ALA A 97 -11.18 -1.25 -1.28
CA ALA A 97 -11.17 -0.16 -2.24
C ALA A 97 -11.53 1.19 -1.59
N ARG A 98 -12.52 1.21 -0.69
CA ARG A 98 -12.90 2.42 0.08
C ARG A 98 -11.77 2.95 0.97
N LYS A 99 -11.01 2.06 1.61
CA LYS A 99 -9.99 2.43 2.60
C LYS A 99 -8.59 2.61 1.99
N GLN A 100 -8.28 1.85 0.94
CA GLN A 100 -7.00 1.87 0.24
C GLN A 100 -7.18 1.46 -1.23
N PRO A 101 -7.70 2.35 -2.08
CA PRO A 101 -7.94 2.02 -3.49
C PRO A 101 -6.64 1.70 -4.25
N LEU A 102 -5.49 2.22 -3.79
CA LEU A 102 -4.19 1.99 -4.41
C LEU A 102 -3.78 0.51 -4.48
N VAL A 103 -4.38 -0.37 -3.65
CA VAL A 103 -4.16 -1.83 -3.76
C VAL A 103 -4.53 -2.32 -5.16
N LEU A 104 -5.60 -1.79 -5.74
CA LEU A 104 -6.05 -2.15 -7.09
C LEU A 104 -5.17 -1.55 -8.21
N GLY A 105 -4.20 -0.69 -7.87
CA GLY A 105 -3.19 -0.16 -8.78
C GLY A 105 -1.88 -0.96 -8.77
N LEU A 106 -1.66 -1.86 -7.81
CA LEU A 106 -0.44 -2.67 -7.69
C LEU A 106 -0.37 -3.77 -8.76
N SER A 107 0.82 -4.31 -9.05
CA SER A 107 0.91 -5.49 -9.92
C SER A 107 0.21 -6.71 -9.31
N GLU A 108 -0.30 -7.61 -10.15
CA GLU A 108 -0.95 -8.85 -9.69
C GLU A 108 0.02 -9.68 -8.83
N GLN A 109 1.28 -9.78 -9.24
CA GLN A 109 2.35 -10.42 -8.46
C GLN A 109 2.50 -9.78 -7.07
N LYS A 110 2.43 -8.44 -6.97
CA LYS A 110 2.57 -7.75 -5.69
C LYS A 110 1.39 -8.01 -4.77
N VAL A 111 0.16 -7.94 -5.30
CA VAL A 111 -1.04 -8.24 -4.53
C VAL A 111 -1.00 -9.70 -4.04
N GLN A 112 -0.74 -10.64 -4.94
CA GLN A 112 -0.67 -12.07 -4.59
C GLN A 112 0.42 -12.34 -3.55
N GLY A 113 1.63 -11.85 -3.75
CA GLY A 113 2.73 -12.07 -2.81
C GLY A 113 2.46 -11.48 -1.42
N ASN A 114 1.81 -10.31 -1.35
CA ASN A 114 1.40 -9.73 -0.07
C ASN A 114 0.28 -10.54 0.59
N VAL A 115 -0.72 -10.99 -0.18
CA VAL A 115 -1.82 -11.82 0.34
C VAL A 115 -1.31 -13.15 0.86
N ASP A 116 -0.49 -13.86 0.07
CA ASP A 116 0.11 -15.13 0.46
C ASP A 116 0.92 -14.98 1.74
N PHE A 117 1.80 -13.98 1.80
CA PHE A 117 2.61 -13.75 2.99
C PHE A 117 1.75 -13.45 4.24
N LEU A 118 0.78 -12.54 4.12
CA LEU A 118 -0.04 -12.15 5.27
C LEU A 118 -0.95 -13.27 5.75
N MET A 119 -1.50 -14.09 4.84
CA MET A 119 -2.46 -15.14 5.21
C MET A 119 -1.78 -16.46 5.54
N LYS A 120 -0.79 -16.90 4.74
CA LYS A 120 -0.17 -18.23 4.86
C LYS A 120 1.02 -18.22 5.80
N ASP A 121 1.93 -17.26 5.65
CA ASP A 121 3.15 -17.22 6.47
C ASP A 121 2.91 -16.58 7.84
N VAL A 122 2.15 -15.47 7.88
CA VAL A 122 1.84 -14.76 9.13
C VAL A 122 0.61 -15.35 9.83
N GLY A 123 -0.35 -15.90 9.08
CA GLY A 123 -1.58 -16.47 9.64
C GLY A 123 -2.69 -15.45 9.93
N LEU A 124 -2.76 -14.34 9.18
CA LEU A 124 -3.82 -13.34 9.36
C LEU A 124 -5.10 -13.72 8.64
N GLU A 125 -6.23 -13.57 9.35
CA GLU A 125 -7.56 -13.69 8.79
C GLU A 125 -7.89 -12.59 7.77
N VAL A 126 -8.68 -12.93 6.75
CA VAL A 126 -9.20 -11.98 5.74
C VAL A 126 -9.80 -10.75 6.40
N SER A 127 -10.64 -10.94 7.43
CA SER A 127 -11.29 -9.84 8.12
C SER A 127 -10.31 -8.85 8.77
N TYR A 128 -9.15 -9.34 9.23
CA TYR A 128 -8.10 -8.49 9.79
C TYR A 128 -7.45 -7.63 8.70
N ILE A 129 -7.15 -8.22 7.54
CA ILE A 129 -6.56 -7.53 6.39
C ILE A 129 -7.53 -6.48 5.83
N VAL A 130 -8.82 -6.80 5.71
CA VAL A 130 -9.88 -5.88 5.25
C VAL A 130 -10.05 -4.69 6.20
N ARG A 131 -9.82 -4.88 7.50
CA ARG A 131 -9.78 -3.76 8.46
C ARG A 131 -8.54 -2.88 8.27
N ARG A 132 -7.42 -3.43 7.76
CA ARG A 132 -6.10 -2.76 7.63
C ARG A 132 -5.47 -2.94 6.23
N PRO A 133 -6.13 -2.52 5.14
CA PRO A 133 -5.70 -2.87 3.78
C PRO A 133 -4.37 -2.25 3.34
N VAL A 134 -3.85 -1.27 4.10
CA VAL A 134 -2.50 -0.74 3.87
C VAL A 134 -1.40 -1.80 4.07
N LEU A 135 -1.69 -2.90 4.77
CA LEU A 135 -0.77 -4.06 4.83
C LEU A 135 -0.42 -4.61 3.44
N LEU A 136 -1.37 -4.57 2.50
CA LEU A 136 -1.16 -4.98 1.11
C LEU A 136 -0.26 -4.00 0.31
N MET A 137 0.03 -2.81 0.86
CA MET A 137 0.89 -1.81 0.23
C MET A 137 2.35 -1.90 0.67
N TYR A 138 2.66 -2.56 1.79
CA TYR A 138 4.03 -2.64 2.29
C TYR A 138 4.86 -3.65 1.50
N SER A 139 6.18 -3.43 1.41
CA SER A 139 7.09 -4.44 0.86
C SER A 139 7.17 -5.62 1.80
N VAL A 140 6.89 -6.82 1.29
CA VAL A 140 7.12 -8.07 2.01
C VAL A 140 8.60 -8.16 2.33
N GLU A 141 9.43 -7.99 1.32
CA GLU A 141 10.86 -8.23 1.34
C GLU A 141 11.60 -7.28 2.28
N ARG A 142 11.28 -5.98 2.24
CA ARG A 142 12.02 -4.93 2.95
C ARG A 142 11.38 -4.51 4.27
N ARG A 143 10.13 -4.88 4.52
CA ARG A 143 9.41 -4.43 5.73
C ARG A 143 8.68 -5.57 6.45
N LEU A 144 7.76 -6.26 5.80
CA LEU A 144 6.90 -7.21 6.52
C LEU A 144 7.68 -8.45 6.99
N LEU A 145 8.45 -9.08 6.11
CA LEU A 145 9.24 -10.26 6.41
C LEU A 145 10.39 -9.97 7.40
N PRO A 146 11.24 -8.94 7.23
CA PRO A 146 12.30 -8.64 8.20
C PRO A 146 11.76 -8.45 9.62
N ARG A 147 10.65 -7.71 9.75
CA ARG A 147 10.01 -7.46 11.05
C ARG A 147 9.36 -8.71 11.61
N HIS A 148 8.68 -9.50 10.79
CA HIS A 148 8.10 -10.76 11.20
C HIS A 148 9.17 -11.74 11.71
N CYS A 149 10.28 -11.89 11.00
CA CYS A 149 11.41 -12.73 11.44
C CYS A 149 12.01 -12.24 12.76
N LEU A 150 12.28 -10.93 12.88
CA LEU A 150 12.85 -10.37 14.12
C LEU A 150 11.93 -10.63 15.31
N LEU A 151 10.63 -10.37 15.17
CA LEU A 151 9.66 -10.60 16.23
C LEU A 151 9.52 -12.08 16.58
N LYS A 152 9.60 -12.98 15.58
CA LYS A 152 9.60 -14.43 15.81
C LYS A 152 10.79 -14.86 16.69
N VAL A 153 11.99 -14.38 16.39
CA VAL A 153 13.20 -14.67 17.21
C VAL A 153 13.04 -14.17 18.65
N LEU A 154 12.52 -12.95 18.82
CA LEU A 154 12.29 -12.41 20.17
C LEU A 154 11.24 -13.21 20.94
N ARG A 155 10.18 -13.66 20.26
CA ARG A 155 9.14 -14.52 20.85
C ARG A 155 9.72 -15.85 21.33
N GLU A 156 10.48 -16.53 20.47
CA GLU A 156 11.12 -17.82 20.78
C GLU A 156 12.11 -17.71 21.95
N LYS A 157 12.71 -16.53 22.16
CA LYS A 157 13.60 -16.26 23.29
C LYS A 157 12.91 -15.69 24.53
N GLY A 158 11.58 -15.55 24.51
CA GLY A 158 10.81 -15.00 25.64
C GLY A 158 11.11 -13.53 25.94
N LEU A 159 11.60 -12.76 24.96
CA LEU A 159 12.03 -11.37 25.13
C LEU A 159 10.91 -10.35 24.88
N LEU A 160 9.76 -10.79 24.35
CA LEU A 160 8.60 -9.93 24.12
C LEU A 160 7.73 -9.83 25.37
N LYS A 161 7.26 -8.61 25.66
CA LYS A 161 6.21 -8.37 26.66
C LYS A 161 4.85 -8.55 25.99
N GLY A 162 4.31 -9.77 26.08
CA GLY A 162 3.05 -10.14 25.43
C GLY A 162 3.16 -10.25 23.91
N GLU A 163 2.01 -10.25 23.23
CA GLU A 163 1.91 -10.36 21.77
C GLU A 163 1.62 -8.99 21.14
N PRO A 164 2.59 -8.37 20.45
CA PRO A 164 2.36 -7.14 19.72
C PRO A 164 1.34 -7.34 18.59
N ASP A 165 0.44 -6.37 18.41
CA ASP A 165 -0.44 -6.34 17.25
C ASP A 165 0.39 -6.25 15.95
N TYR A 166 0.10 -7.16 15.01
CA TYR A 166 0.87 -7.27 13.77
C TYR A 166 0.86 -5.97 12.97
N TYR A 167 -0.32 -5.37 12.76
CA TYR A 167 -0.44 -4.10 12.06
C TYR A 167 0.35 -2.99 12.76
N GLY A 168 0.23 -2.88 14.09
CA GLY A 168 1.00 -1.93 14.89
C GLY A 168 2.51 -2.05 14.67
N THR A 169 3.04 -3.27 14.58
CA THR A 169 4.46 -3.48 14.26
C THR A 169 4.81 -3.22 12.78
N ALA A 170 3.91 -3.56 11.85
CA ALA A 170 4.14 -3.39 10.41
C ALA A 170 4.06 -1.91 9.98
N SER A 171 3.17 -1.12 10.58
CA SER A 171 2.98 0.29 10.25
C SER A 171 3.98 1.23 10.93
N MET A 172 4.71 0.73 11.92
CA MET A 172 5.66 1.52 12.71
C MET A 172 6.77 2.12 11.83
N GLY A 173 7.14 3.38 12.09
CA GLY A 173 8.31 3.99 11.46
C GLY A 173 9.58 3.20 11.78
N GLU A 174 10.53 3.17 10.85
CA GLU A 174 11.72 2.31 10.96
C GLU A 174 12.54 2.58 12.23
N LYS A 175 12.83 3.86 12.49
CA LYS A 175 13.53 4.29 13.70
C LYS A 175 12.85 3.79 14.98
N ILE A 176 11.53 3.97 15.06
CA ILE A 176 10.73 3.57 16.23
C ILE A 176 10.74 2.04 16.37
N PHE A 177 10.60 1.30 15.26
CA PHE A 177 10.62 -0.16 15.28
C PHE A 177 11.95 -0.70 15.80
N VAL A 178 13.07 -0.16 15.30
CA VAL A 178 14.42 -0.55 15.70
C VAL A 178 14.68 -0.21 17.17
N GLU A 179 14.32 1.00 17.62
CA GLU A 179 14.47 1.42 19.02
C GLU A 179 13.67 0.54 19.98
N LYS A 180 12.50 0.05 19.54
CA LYS A 180 11.61 -0.75 20.39
C LYS A 180 11.93 -2.24 20.37
N TYR A 181 12.28 -2.81 19.22
CA TYR A 181 12.37 -4.26 19.03
C TYR A 181 13.76 -4.75 18.63
N ALA A 182 14.69 -3.91 18.16
CA ALA A 182 16.03 -4.38 17.80
C ALA A 182 17.07 -3.99 18.86
N HIS A 183 17.23 -2.70 19.14
CA HIS A 183 18.27 -2.17 20.03
C HIS A 183 18.25 -2.75 21.46
N PRO A 184 17.08 -2.90 22.13
CA PRO A 184 17.05 -3.42 23.50
C PRO A 184 17.58 -4.85 23.62
N PHE A 185 17.56 -5.61 22.52
CA PHE A 185 17.87 -7.04 22.52
C PHE A 185 19.17 -7.40 21.79
N LYS A 186 19.92 -6.41 21.28
CA LYS A 186 21.17 -6.63 20.54
C LYS A 186 22.23 -7.44 21.32
N ASN A 187 22.27 -7.28 22.64
CA ASN A 187 23.20 -8.01 23.52
C ASN A 187 22.64 -9.38 23.96
N HIS A 188 21.33 -9.59 23.84
CA HIS A 188 20.66 -10.86 24.18
C HIS A 188 20.65 -11.83 22.98
N VAL A 189 20.71 -11.28 21.77
CA VAL A 189 20.70 -12.03 20.51
C VAL A 189 21.82 -11.51 19.61
N PRO A 190 23.01 -12.14 19.65
CA PRO A 190 24.12 -11.77 18.78
C PRO A 190 23.68 -11.78 17.31
N GLY A 191 24.05 -10.74 16.56
CA GLY A 191 23.71 -10.61 15.13
C GLY A 191 22.29 -10.10 14.82
N LEU A 192 21.40 -9.94 15.81
CA LEU A 192 19.98 -9.58 15.57
C LEU A 192 19.80 -8.30 14.74
N THR A 193 20.57 -7.25 15.06
CA THR A 193 20.49 -5.96 14.36
C THR A 193 21.05 -6.04 12.95
N ASP A 194 22.13 -6.80 12.77
CA ASP A 194 22.81 -6.95 11.48
C ASP A 194 21.99 -7.81 10.53
N ASP A 195 21.42 -8.91 11.04
CA ASP A 195 20.49 -9.78 10.31
C ASP A 195 19.23 -9.02 9.89
N TYR A 196 18.66 -8.22 10.79
CA TYR A 196 17.50 -7.40 10.49
C TYR A 196 17.83 -6.34 9.43
N ALA A 197 18.94 -5.62 9.56
CA ALA A 197 19.38 -4.62 8.59
C ALA A 197 19.64 -5.26 7.21
N SER A 198 20.33 -6.41 7.18
CA SER A 198 20.58 -7.18 5.96
C SER A 198 19.29 -7.58 5.26
N LYS A 199 18.28 -8.04 6.01
CA LYS A 199 16.96 -8.38 5.45
C LYS A 199 16.18 -7.16 4.98
N CYS A 200 16.28 -6.02 5.65
CA CYS A 200 15.61 -4.78 5.25
C CYS A 200 16.16 -4.19 3.94
N TRP A 201 17.47 -4.33 3.72
CA TRP A 201 18.16 -3.66 2.61
C TRP A 201 18.65 -4.61 1.51
N GLY A 202 18.61 -5.94 1.70
CA GLY A 202 19.22 -6.92 0.81
C GLY A 202 20.73 -6.66 0.62
N LYS A 203 21.36 -7.28 -0.39
CA LYS A 203 22.78 -7.03 -0.78
C LYS A 203 23.05 -5.60 -1.31
N ALA A 204 22.34 -4.58 -0.84
CA ALA A 204 22.64 -3.19 -1.15
C ALA A 204 23.85 -2.64 -0.35
N MET A 205 24.27 -3.33 0.72
CA MET A 205 25.38 -2.89 1.58
C MET A 205 26.76 -3.41 1.14
N ASP A 206 26.82 -4.48 0.34
CA ASP A 206 28.10 -5.00 -0.19
C ASP A 206 28.76 -3.99 -1.14
N GLY A 207 27.98 -3.19 -1.87
CA GLY A 207 28.49 -2.14 -2.76
C GLY A 207 28.92 -0.85 -2.07
N ILE A 208 28.53 -0.63 -0.81
CA ILE A 208 28.87 0.59 -0.05
C ILE A 208 30.14 0.38 0.79
N ARG A 209 30.42 -0.86 1.23
CA ARG A 209 31.68 -1.19 1.93
C ARG A 209 32.90 -1.28 1.00
N SER A 210 32.72 -1.53 -0.29
CA SER A 210 33.82 -1.58 -1.27
C SER A 210 34.30 -0.21 -1.79
N GLN A 211 33.79 0.91 -1.29
CA GLN A 211 34.29 2.26 -1.64
C GLN A 211 35.03 2.97 -0.48
N LYS A 212 35.37 2.24 0.59
CA LYS A 212 36.23 2.74 1.67
C LYS A 212 37.39 1.79 1.97
N THR A 213 38.16 1.50 0.93
CA THR A 213 39.56 1.07 1.00
C THR A 213 40.07 1.16 -0.43
N ASP A 214 40.61 2.33 -0.78
CA ASP A 214 41.94 2.54 -1.37
C ASP A 214 42.17 4.04 -1.56
#